data_AF-A0A1J3FM59-F1
#
_entry.id   AF-A0A1J3FM59-F1
#
_cell.length_a   1.000
_cell.length_b   1.000
_cell.length_c   1.000
_cell.angle_alpha   90.00
_cell.angle_beta   90.00
_cell.angle_gamma   90.00
#
_symmetry.space_group_name_H-M   'P 1'
#
loop_
_entity.id
_entity.type
_entity.pdbx_description
1 polymer ?
#
loop_
_entity_poly.entity_id
_entity_poly.type
_entity_poly.pdbx_seq_one_letter_code
_entity_poly.pdbx_strand_id
1 'polypeptide(L)'
;CFRYFGNRVNLWTTFNEPNVQVILGYRKGTYPPSRCSKTFGNCTRGGSDIEPLVAAHNIIRSHLAAVNLYRTKFQEQQRGKIGIVM
;
A
#
# COMPACT_ATOMS: atom_id res chain seq x y z
N CYS A 1 11.81 0.51 -9.59
CA CYS A 1 12.29 -0.76 -9.00
C CYS A 1 12.53 -1.85 -10.04
N PHE A 2 11.49 -2.38 -10.70
CA PHE A 2 11.61 -3.54 -11.62
C PHE A 2 12.71 -3.38 -12.68
N ARG A 3 12.78 -2.25 -13.37
CA ARG A 3 13.78 -2.00 -14.43
C ARG A 3 15.23 -2.08 -13.94
N TYR A 4 15.51 -1.58 -12.74
CA TYR A 4 16.89 -1.37 -12.25
C TYR A 4 17.42 -2.51 -11.38
N PHE A 5 16.53 -3.24 -10.70
CA PHE A 5 16.93 -4.29 -9.77
C PHE A 5 16.40 -5.67 -10.14
N GLY A 6 15.48 -5.77 -11.11
CA GLY A 6 14.85 -7.04 -11.48
C GLY A 6 15.76 -8.04 -12.18
N ASN A 7 17.01 -7.66 -12.48
CA ASN A 7 18.04 -8.62 -12.88
C ASN A 7 18.61 -9.43 -11.70
N ARG A 8 18.36 -8.99 -10.45
CA ARG A 8 18.84 -9.62 -9.21
C ARG A 8 17.71 -9.97 -8.25
N VAL A 9 16.67 -9.14 -8.21
CA VAL A 9 15.51 -9.32 -7.33
C VAL A 9 14.44 -10.11 -8.06
N ASN A 10 14.17 -11.31 -7.56
CA ASN A 10 13.17 -12.23 -8.10
C ASN A 10 11.91 -12.37 -7.21
N LEU A 11 11.88 -11.72 -6.05
CA LEU A 11 10.72 -11.68 -5.16
C LEU A 11 10.39 -10.23 -4.83
N TRP A 12 9.18 -9.83 -5.17
CA TRP A 12 8.69 -8.46 -5.01
C TRP A 12 7.47 -8.41 -4.09
N THR A 13 7.43 -7.42 -3.22
CA THR A 13 6.26 -7.03 -2.44
C THR A 13 5.89 -5.60 -2.78
N THR A 14 4.61 -5.32 -3.04
CA THR A 14 4.16 -3.95 -3.34
C THR A 14 3.95 -3.10 -2.09
N PHE A 15 3.22 -3.64 -1.11
CA PHE A 15 2.83 -2.96 0.12
C PHE A 15 3.09 -3.87 1.31
N ASN A 16 3.47 -3.26 2.43
CA ASN A 16 3.61 -3.92 3.72
C ASN A 16 2.41 -3.56 4.59
N GLU A 17 1.68 -4.57 5.06
CA GLU A 17 0.59 -4.45 6.04
C GLU A 17 -0.41 -3.31 5.74
N PRO A 18 -1.11 -3.31 4.60
CA PRO A 18 -2.13 -2.30 4.30
C PRO A 18 -3.18 -2.16 5.40
N ASN A 19 -3.61 -3.28 5.98
CA ASN A 19 -4.53 -3.38 7.13
C ASN A 19 -4.05 -2.56 8.33
N VAL A 20 -2.76 -2.57 8.64
CA VAL A 20 -2.18 -1.77 9.73
C VAL A 20 -2.06 -0.31 9.29
N GLN A 21 -1.52 -0.07 8.09
CA GLN A 21 -1.26 1.28 7.58
C GLN A 21 -2.54 2.13 7.52
N VAL A 22 -3.66 1.59 7.04
CA VAL A 22 -4.91 2.36 6.92
C VAL A 22 -5.53 2.68 8.28
N ILE A 23 -5.43 1.77 9.24
CA ILE A 23 -5.97 1.98 10.59
C ILE A 23 -5.12 2.98 11.36
N LEU A 24 -3.79 2.80 11.37
CA LEU A 24 -2.91 3.69 12.13
C LEU A 24 -2.74 5.06 11.47
N GLY A 25 -2.81 5.16 10.15
CA GLY A 25 -2.65 6.41 9.42
C GLY A 25 -3.92 7.28 9.35
N TYR A 26 -5.09 6.64 9.21
CA TYR A 26 -6.35 7.34 8.87
C TYR A 26 -7.52 7.10 9.84
N ARG A 27 -7.40 6.16 10.79
CA ARG A 27 -8.42 5.92 11.83
C ARG A 27 -7.96 6.38 13.20
N LYS A 28 -6.80 5.90 13.66
CA LYS A 28 -6.18 6.29 14.94
C LYS A 28 -5.26 7.50 14.80
N GLY A 29 -4.69 7.71 13.60
CA GLY A 29 -3.78 8.82 13.30
C GLY A 29 -2.45 8.78 14.06
N THR A 30 -2.02 7.62 14.54
CA THR A 30 -0.75 7.43 15.24
C THR A 30 0.44 7.28 14.29
N TYR A 31 0.19 6.93 13.03
CA TYR A 31 1.19 6.91 11.95
C TYR A 31 0.94 8.06 10.97
N PRO A 32 1.97 8.54 10.24
CA PRO A 32 1.77 9.47 9.15
C PRO A 32 0.70 8.98 8.15
N PRO A 33 -0.18 9.85 7.62
CA PRO A 33 -0.19 11.31 7.76
C PRO A 33 -0.91 11.82 9.03
N SER A 34 -1.15 10.95 10.01
CA SER A 34 -1.75 11.28 11.31
C SER A 34 -3.13 11.93 11.18
N ARG A 35 -4.00 11.30 10.38
CA ARG A 35 -5.37 11.76 10.18
C ARG A 35 -6.35 10.89 10.97
N CYS A 36 -7.28 11.54 11.66
CA CYS A 36 -8.35 10.88 12.38
C CYS A 36 -9.45 11.90 12.75
N SER A 37 -10.65 11.40 13.06
CA SER A 37 -11.67 12.18 13.74
C SER A 37 -11.29 12.41 15.21
N LYS A 38 -11.68 13.54 15.80
CA LYS A 38 -11.35 13.91 17.19
C LYS A 38 -11.74 12.86 18.23
N THR A 39 -12.77 12.06 17.97
CA THR A 39 -13.24 10.99 18.86
C THR A 39 -12.33 9.76 18.88
N PHE A 40 -11.46 9.58 17.88
CA PHE A 40 -10.56 8.43 17.75
C PHE A 40 -9.10 8.75 18.10
N GLY A 41 -8.71 10.02 18.13
CA GLY A 41 -7.36 10.45 18.46
C GLY A 41 -7.18 11.96 18.43
N ASN A 42 -5.98 12.42 18.80
CA ASN A 42 -5.64 13.85 18.87
C ASN A 42 -5.16 14.40 17.51
N CYS A 43 -5.92 14.13 16.44
CA CYS A 43 -5.58 14.64 15.10
C CYS A 43 -6.22 16.00 14.85
N THR A 44 -5.51 16.86 14.11
CA THR A 44 -6.00 18.19 13.73
C THR A 44 -7.05 18.13 12.60
N ARG A 45 -7.08 17.04 11.84
CA ARG A 45 -7.93 16.82 10.67
C ARG A 45 -8.07 15.33 10.37
N GLY A 46 -9.12 14.95 9.65
CA GLY A 46 -9.35 13.57 9.22
C GLY A 46 -10.82 13.17 9.28
N GLY A 47 -11.10 11.95 8.83
CA GLY A 47 -12.42 11.32 8.91
C GLY A 47 -12.28 9.82 9.10
N SER A 48 -12.32 9.36 10.35
CA SER A 48 -12.03 7.97 10.74
C SER A 48 -12.99 6.93 10.18
N ASP A 49 -14.16 7.33 9.70
CA ASP A 49 -15.17 6.42 9.12
C ASP A 49 -14.99 6.21 7.60
N ILE A 50 -14.39 7.18 6.90
CA ILE A 50 -14.31 7.18 5.42
C ILE A 50 -12.87 7.09 4.93
N GLU A 51 -11.93 7.83 5.54
CA GLU A 51 -10.55 7.91 5.05
C GLU A 51 -9.82 6.56 5.05
N PRO A 52 -9.98 5.67 6.06
CA PRO A 52 -9.39 4.33 6.00
C PRO A 52 -9.88 3.50 4.82
N LEU A 53 -11.16 3.62 4.45
CA LEU A 53 -11.76 2.90 3.32
C LEU A 53 -11.22 3.44 1.99
N VAL A 54 -11.12 4.75 1.84
CA VAL A 54 -10.53 5.40 0.67
C VAL A 54 -9.05 5.01 0.52
N ALA A 55 -8.29 5.01 1.62
CA ALA A 55 -6.89 4.59 1.62
C ALA A 55 -6.75 3.10 1.23
N ALA A 56 -7.56 2.22 1.82
CA ALA A 56 -7.55 0.79 1.49
C ALA A 56 -7.89 0.54 0.01
N HIS A 57 -8.93 1.20 -0.50
CA HIS A 57 -9.33 1.09 -1.91
C HIS A 57 -8.20 1.51 -2.87
N ASN A 58 -7.52 2.62 -2.56
CA ASN A 58 -6.41 3.10 -3.38
C ASN A 58 -5.17 2.21 -3.28
N ILE A 59 -4.88 1.62 -2.11
CA ILE A 59 -3.80 0.63 -1.98
C ILE A 59 -4.10 -0.60 -2.84
N ILE A 60 -5.31 -1.13 -2.81
CA ILE A 60 -5.72 -2.28 -3.66
C ILE A 60 -5.54 -1.93 -5.14
N ARG A 61 -6.04 -0.77 -5.59
CA ARG A 61 -5.87 -0.34 -6.99
C ARG A 61 -4.41 -0.17 -7.38
N SER A 62 -3.59 0.40 -6.49
CA SER A 62 -2.15 0.58 -6.72
C SER A 62 -1.42 -0.76 -6.79
N HIS A 63 -1.77 -1.72 -5.93
CA HIS A 63 -1.24 -3.08 -5.97
C HIS A 63 -1.55 -3.74 -7.32
N LEU A 64 -2.82 -3.70 -7.74
CA LEU A 64 -3.24 -4.27 -9.03
C LEU A 64 -2.51 -3.63 -10.20
N ALA A 65 -2.34 -2.30 -10.21
CA ALA A 65 -1.61 -1.60 -11.26
C ALA A 65 -0.12 -2.03 -11.31
N ALA A 66 0.54 -2.12 -10.17
CA ALA A 66 1.94 -2.55 -10.09
C ALA A 66 2.13 -4.02 -10.49
N VAL A 67 1.23 -4.91 -10.05
CA VAL A 67 1.21 -6.33 -10.44
C VAL A 67 0.99 -6.46 -11.94
N ASN A 68 0.00 -5.76 -12.49
CA ASN A 68 -0.28 -5.80 -13.93
C ASN A 68 0.94 -5.33 -14.74
N LEU A 69 1.57 -4.22 -14.33
CA LEU A 69 2.79 -3.73 -14.98
C LEU A 69 3.93 -4.76 -14.91
N TYR A 70 4.15 -5.38 -13.75
CA TYR A 70 5.19 -6.39 -13.60
C TYR A 70 4.94 -7.60 -14.48
N ARG A 71 3.73 -8.18 -14.42
CA ARG A 71 3.35 -9.38 -15.17
C ARG A 71 3.43 -9.16 -16.69
N THR A 72 3.02 -7.99 -17.17
CA THR A 72 2.96 -7.70 -18.61
C THR A 72 4.28 -7.22 -19.22
N LYS A 73 5.15 -6.58 -18.45
CA LYS A 73 6.39 -5.97 -19.00
C LYS A 73 7.69 -6.56 -18.51
N PHE A 74 7.70 -7.24 -17.36
CA PHE A 74 8.95 -7.62 -16.68
C PHE A 74 9.02 -9.10 -16.31
N GLN A 75 7.90 -9.74 -15.99
CA GLN A 75 7.91 -11.08 -15.40
C GLN A 75 8.49 -12.15 -16.33
N GLU A 76 8.21 -12.10 -17.63
CA GLU A 76 8.75 -13.06 -18.59
C GLU A 76 10.29 -13.03 -18.65
N GLN A 77 10.87 -11.82 -18.67
CA GLN A 77 12.32 -11.62 -18.73
C GLN A 77 13.00 -11.88 -17.37
N GLN A 78 12.39 -11.40 -16.29
CA GLN A 78 13.00 -11.43 -14.94
C GLN A 78 12.70 -12.72 -14.17
N ARG A 79 11.67 -13.48 -14.60
CA ARG A 79 11.25 -14.77 -14.01
C ARG A 79 10.95 -14.73 -12.50
N GLY A 80 10.73 -13.54 -11.93
CA GLY A 80 10.40 -13.38 -10.52
C GLY A 80 8.90 -13.47 -10.21
N LYS A 81 8.56 -13.36 -8.93
CA LYS A 81 7.18 -13.33 -8.40
C LYS A 81 6.92 -11.98 -7.72
N ILE A 82 5.66 -11.58 -7.70
CA ILE A 82 5.20 -10.35 -7.05
C ILE A 82 3.95 -10.62 -6.21
N GLY A 83 3.89 -10.01 -5.02
CA GLY A 83 2.78 -10.15 -4.08
C GLY A 83 2.62 -8.95 -3.17
N ILE A 84 1.86 -9.15 -2.10
CA ILE A 84 1.57 -8.18 -1.05
C ILE A 84 1.78 -8.85 0.31
N VAL A 85 2.27 -8.10 1.30
CA VAL A 85 2.41 -8.58 2.68
C VAL A 85 1.22 -8.04 3.48
N MET A 86 0.57 -8.94 4.22
CA MET A 86 -0.68 -8.71 4.96
C MET A 86 -0.46 -8.83 6.45
#